data_AF-A0A8J8F139-F1
#
_entry.id   AF-A0A8J8F139-F1
#
_cell.length_a   1.000
_cell.length_b   1.000
_cell.length_c   1.000
_cell.angle_alpha   90.00
_cell.angle_beta   90.00
_cell.angle_gamma   90.00
#
_symmetry.space_group_name_H-M   'P 1'
#
loop_
_entity.id
_entity.type
_entity.pdbx_description
1 polymer ?
#
loop_
_entity_poly.entity_id
_entity_poly.type
_entity_poly.pdbx_seq_one_letter_code
_entity_poly.pdbx_strand_id
1 'polypeptide(L)'
;MSAETADRGTTAPSSSINPESVGAVAKKDFQDAVRSWLFWGLSVFFFTLLVATTGAVAYFGEDLAAQGATTDVLVGFVSEITRLIIPLIALVLGWKAIAGERESGSIKILLSLPHSRKDVLLGKLIGRSAVLSLSLTLGFALAAVVVAALMGGFDVVDYVGLLGVSIVYGIAYTSIAVALSSLTRSTTIAGAAMFGVFVLFYVVWNSLSTAFRLLADREVLFFDTVSYTTEFQGQEVTVERLPEWAYFVINLDPGEAYGRVLTLVTDVDTIQLQSELDAQMFGGELPFFLQDWFALLILVFWTVVPVVVALYRFDRVDL
;
A
#
# COMPACT_ATOMS: atom_id res chain seq x y z
N MET A 1 4.84 34.12 60.17
CA MET A 1 4.88 34.89 58.91
C MET A 1 6.00 34.28 58.09
N SER A 2 5.67 33.26 57.28
CA SER A 2 5.46 33.37 55.81
C SER A 2 6.81 33.43 55.09
N ALA A 3 7.14 32.63 54.08
CA ALA A 3 6.41 31.60 53.36
C ALA A 3 7.41 30.68 52.66
N GLU A 4 7.04 29.41 52.60
CA GLU A 4 7.52 28.36 51.71
C GLU A 4 7.15 28.72 50.26
N THR A 5 8.13 28.90 49.38
CA THR A 5 7.89 28.99 47.93
C THR A 5 8.20 27.65 47.30
N ALA A 6 7.13 26.86 47.16
CA ALA A 6 7.08 25.64 46.39
C ALA A 6 7.51 25.89 44.93
N ASP A 7 8.50 25.10 44.50
CA ASP A 7 8.87 24.90 43.11
C ASP A 7 7.69 24.25 42.38
N ARG A 8 6.95 25.05 41.60
CA ARG A 8 5.83 24.56 40.79
C ARG A 8 6.40 23.95 39.52
N GLY A 9 6.41 22.63 39.49
CA GLY A 9 6.72 21.82 38.32
C GLY A 9 5.99 22.32 37.08
N THR A 10 6.78 22.53 36.03
CA THR A 10 6.33 22.86 34.68
C THR A 10 5.64 21.62 34.10
N THR A 11 4.33 21.50 34.30
CA THR A 11 3.51 20.50 33.60
C THR A 11 3.41 20.90 32.13
N ALA A 12 4.30 20.35 31.29
CA ALA A 12 4.16 20.44 29.84
C ALA A 12 2.84 19.80 29.40
N PRO A 13 2.16 20.36 28.38
CA PRO A 13 0.86 19.84 27.95
C PRO A 13 1.03 18.44 27.36
N SER A 14 0.32 17.46 27.91
CA SER A 14 0.36 16.03 27.57
C SER A 14 -0.16 15.66 26.17
N SER A 15 -0.29 16.63 25.25
CA SER A 15 -0.92 16.47 23.94
C SER A 15 -0.04 16.80 22.74
N SER A 16 1.16 17.35 22.93
CA SER A 16 2.07 17.69 21.82
C SER A 16 2.91 16.48 21.42
N ILE A 17 3.04 16.24 20.12
CA ILE A 17 3.88 15.18 19.55
C ILE A 17 5.35 15.52 19.83
N ASN A 18 6.09 14.61 20.45
CA ASN A 18 7.52 14.78 20.70
C ASN A 18 8.33 13.92 19.69
N PRO A 19 9.13 14.52 18.80
CA PRO A 19 9.86 13.78 17.77
C PRO A 19 10.90 12.80 18.35
N GLU A 20 11.53 13.11 19.48
CA GLU A 20 12.50 12.20 20.13
C GLU A 20 11.79 10.96 20.68
N SER A 21 10.61 11.16 21.27
CA SER A 21 9.71 10.11 21.74
C SER A 21 9.26 9.19 20.61
N VAL A 22 8.80 9.77 19.49
CA VAL A 22 8.43 9.05 18.26
C VAL A 22 9.61 8.21 17.75
N GLY A 23 10.80 8.80 17.66
CA GLY A 23 12.00 8.12 17.19
C GLY A 23 12.44 6.96 18.09
N ALA A 24 12.34 7.13 19.42
CA ALA A 24 12.65 6.06 20.38
C ALA A 24 11.69 4.88 20.24
N VAL A 25 10.38 5.15 20.14
CA VAL A 25 9.37 4.10 19.92
C VAL A 25 9.58 3.39 18.58
N ALA A 26 9.82 4.15 17.51
CA ALA A 26 10.06 3.58 16.18
C ALA A 26 11.27 2.66 16.15
N LYS A 27 12.39 3.10 16.75
CA LYS A 27 13.62 2.30 16.82
C LYS A 27 13.40 1.00 17.60
N LYS A 28 12.73 1.07 18.75
CA LYS A 28 12.41 -0.12 19.53
C LYS A 28 11.54 -1.09 18.73
N ASP A 29 10.42 -0.61 18.19
CA ASP A 29 9.46 -1.47 17.48
C ASP A 29 10.09 -2.12 16.24
N PHE A 30 10.92 -1.39 15.50
CA PHE A 30 11.70 -1.93 14.40
C PHE A 30 12.63 -3.07 14.86
N GLN A 31 13.40 -2.85 15.93
CA GLN A 31 14.33 -3.86 16.46
C GLN A 31 13.61 -5.12 16.93
N ASP A 32 12.47 -4.95 17.62
CA ASP A 32 11.65 -6.07 18.10
C ASP A 32 11.04 -6.83 16.92
N ALA A 33 10.58 -6.11 15.88
CA ALA A 33 9.95 -6.72 14.70
C ALA A 33 10.94 -7.48 13.81
N VAL A 34 12.14 -6.94 13.52
CA VAL A 34 13.16 -7.61 12.69
C VAL A 34 13.70 -8.88 13.35
N ARG A 35 13.67 -8.96 14.68
CA ARG A 35 14.05 -10.17 15.44
C ARG A 35 12.94 -11.22 15.49
N SER A 36 11.73 -10.87 15.07
CA SER A 36 10.60 -11.79 15.09
C SER A 36 10.72 -12.85 14.00
N TRP A 37 10.34 -14.09 14.32
CA TRP A 37 10.24 -15.16 13.32
C TRP A 37 9.27 -14.81 12.19
N LEU A 38 8.22 -14.01 12.47
CA LEU A 38 7.24 -13.58 11.48
C LEU A 38 7.88 -12.74 10.38
N PHE A 39 8.79 -11.83 10.74
CA PHE A 39 9.51 -11.02 9.75
C PHE A 39 10.34 -11.89 8.81
N TRP A 40 11.09 -12.85 9.37
CA TRP A 40 11.92 -13.76 8.57
C TRP A 40 11.07 -14.70 7.70
N GLY A 41 10.01 -15.28 8.26
CA GLY A 41 9.10 -16.13 7.49
C GLY A 41 8.46 -15.39 6.32
N LEU A 42 8.02 -14.14 6.54
CA LEU A 42 7.40 -13.32 5.51
C LEU A 42 8.41 -12.83 4.46
N SER A 43 9.63 -12.48 4.88
CA SER A 43 10.70 -12.09 3.97
C SER A 43 11.16 -13.26 3.08
N VAL A 44 11.31 -14.46 3.67
CA VAL A 44 11.64 -15.68 2.92
C VAL A 44 10.51 -16.06 1.98
N PHE A 45 9.25 -15.98 2.43
CA PHE A 45 8.08 -16.21 1.58
C PHE A 45 8.06 -15.25 0.39
N PHE A 46 8.21 -13.95 0.65
CA PHE A 46 8.23 -12.92 -0.39
C PHE A 46 9.37 -13.12 -1.39
N PHE A 47 10.59 -13.36 -0.88
CA PHE A 47 11.75 -13.68 -1.72
C PHE A 47 11.53 -14.92 -2.59
N THR A 48 11.05 -16.01 -1.98
CA THR A 48 10.77 -17.27 -2.69
C THR A 48 9.73 -17.04 -3.79
N LEU A 49 8.73 -16.23 -3.50
CA LEU A 49 7.68 -15.89 -4.45
C LEU A 49 8.24 -15.08 -5.63
N LEU A 50 9.05 -14.04 -5.39
CA LEU A 50 9.70 -13.28 -6.46
C LEU A 50 10.63 -14.14 -7.33
N VAL A 51 11.41 -15.03 -6.70
CA VAL A 51 12.28 -15.96 -7.42
C VAL A 51 11.47 -16.97 -8.23
N ALA A 52 10.38 -17.49 -7.68
CA ALA A 52 9.50 -18.41 -8.40
C ALA A 52 8.85 -17.73 -9.61
N THR A 53 8.37 -16.50 -9.47
CA THR A 53 7.83 -15.71 -10.58
C THR A 53 8.90 -15.47 -11.65
N THR A 54 10.10 -15.04 -11.24
CA THR A 54 11.23 -14.84 -12.16
C THR A 54 11.61 -16.12 -12.89
N GLY A 55 11.72 -17.24 -12.17
CA GLY A 55 12.06 -18.53 -12.75
C GLY A 55 10.98 -19.03 -13.71
N ALA A 56 9.71 -18.80 -13.40
CA ALA A 56 8.60 -19.09 -14.31
C ALA A 56 8.68 -18.24 -15.58
N VAL A 57 8.92 -16.93 -15.45
CA VAL A 57 9.12 -16.04 -16.60
C VAL A 57 10.32 -16.49 -17.45
N ALA A 58 11.45 -16.82 -16.83
CA ALA A 58 12.63 -17.29 -17.55
C ALA A 58 12.38 -18.62 -18.29
N TYR A 59 11.63 -19.54 -17.68
CA TYR A 59 11.35 -20.86 -18.26
C TYR A 59 10.27 -20.83 -19.36
N PHE A 60 9.19 -20.06 -19.17
CA PHE A 60 8.08 -19.98 -20.12
C PHE A 60 8.26 -18.86 -21.16
N GLY A 61 9.19 -17.93 -20.93
CA GLY A 61 9.40 -16.74 -21.74
C GLY A 61 10.67 -16.75 -22.58
N GLU A 62 11.24 -17.91 -22.92
CA GLU A 62 12.46 -18.00 -23.75
C GLU A 62 12.31 -17.23 -25.08
N ASP A 63 11.15 -17.33 -25.73
CA ASP A 63 10.84 -16.60 -26.97
C ASP A 63 10.72 -15.08 -26.75
N LEU A 64 10.35 -14.64 -25.55
CA LEU A 64 10.17 -13.24 -25.15
C LEU A 64 11.51 -12.58 -24.78
N ALA A 65 12.38 -13.31 -24.08
CA ALA A 65 13.74 -12.88 -23.78
C ALA A 65 14.57 -12.68 -25.07
N ALA A 66 14.36 -13.54 -26.07
CA ALA A 66 14.98 -13.41 -27.39
C ALA A 66 14.55 -12.14 -28.15
N GLN A 67 13.38 -11.58 -27.82
CA GLN A 67 12.85 -10.34 -28.40
C GLN A 67 13.26 -9.08 -27.62
N GLY A 68 14.05 -9.21 -26.54
CA GLY A 68 14.47 -8.08 -25.71
C GLY A 68 13.40 -7.57 -24.74
N ALA A 69 12.28 -8.28 -24.58
CA ALA A 69 11.15 -7.88 -23.72
C ALA A 69 11.33 -8.29 -22.24
N THR A 70 12.55 -8.58 -21.80
CA THR A 70 12.84 -9.10 -20.45
C THR A 70 12.36 -8.17 -19.34
N THR A 71 12.67 -6.87 -19.44
CA THR A 71 12.25 -5.87 -18.44
C THR A 71 10.74 -5.77 -18.39
N ASP A 72 10.09 -5.70 -19.55
CA ASP A 72 8.65 -5.51 -19.66
C ASP A 72 7.88 -6.64 -18.97
N VAL A 73 8.21 -7.89 -19.32
CA VAL A 73 7.59 -9.07 -18.72
C VAL A 73 7.93 -9.15 -17.22
N LEU A 74 9.18 -8.95 -16.82
CA LEU A 74 9.56 -9.03 -15.42
C LEU A 74 8.82 -8.02 -14.55
N VAL A 75 8.86 -6.75 -14.93
CA VAL A 75 8.27 -5.66 -14.13
C VAL A 75 6.74 -5.79 -14.12
N GLY A 76 6.12 -6.09 -15.27
CA GLY A 76 4.66 -6.28 -15.36
C GLY A 76 4.15 -7.48 -14.54
N PHE A 77 4.84 -8.62 -14.54
CA PHE A 77 4.41 -9.75 -13.70
C PHE A 77 4.70 -9.52 -12.21
N VAL A 78 5.85 -8.91 -11.88
CA VAL A 78 6.19 -8.62 -10.48
C VAL A 78 5.29 -7.54 -9.89
N SER A 79 4.86 -6.54 -10.67
CA SER A 79 3.90 -5.52 -10.20
C SER A 79 2.56 -6.15 -9.81
N GLU A 80 1.99 -7.05 -10.63
CA GLU A 80 0.73 -7.73 -10.31
C GLU A 80 0.82 -8.60 -9.07
N ILE A 81 1.93 -9.33 -8.94
CA ILE A 81 2.22 -10.14 -7.75
C ILE A 81 2.34 -9.27 -6.50
N THR A 82 3.07 -8.17 -6.59
CA THR A 82 3.30 -7.28 -5.45
C THR A 82 2.03 -6.50 -5.08
N ARG A 83 1.18 -6.14 -6.06
CA ARG A 83 -0.15 -5.57 -5.85
C ARG A 83 -1.00 -6.43 -4.92
N LEU A 84 -0.90 -7.76 -5.01
CA LEU A 84 -1.59 -8.73 -4.15
C LEU A 84 -0.88 -8.98 -2.81
N ILE A 85 0.44 -9.21 -2.85
CA ILE A 85 1.19 -9.73 -1.72
C ILE A 85 1.55 -8.64 -0.70
N ILE A 86 1.88 -7.43 -1.14
CA ILE A 86 2.29 -6.33 -0.24
C ILE A 86 1.18 -5.95 0.76
N PRO A 87 -0.09 -5.81 0.36
CA PRO A 87 -1.18 -5.57 1.31
C PRO A 87 -1.26 -6.64 2.39
N LEU A 88 -1.16 -7.92 2.02
CA LEU A 88 -1.17 -9.03 2.98
C LEU A 88 -0.01 -8.92 3.97
N ILE A 89 1.20 -8.67 3.47
CA ILE A 89 2.39 -8.49 4.30
C ILE A 89 2.18 -7.33 5.29
N ALA A 90 1.76 -6.17 4.79
CA ALA A 90 1.54 -4.96 5.59
C ALA A 90 0.49 -5.17 6.68
N LEU A 91 -0.65 -5.79 6.33
CA LEU A 91 -1.73 -6.09 7.26
C LEU A 91 -1.28 -7.09 8.34
N VAL A 92 -0.54 -8.14 7.97
CA VAL A 92 0.00 -9.15 8.91
C VAL A 92 1.07 -8.56 9.83
N LEU A 93 1.90 -7.62 9.34
CA LEU A 93 2.88 -6.94 10.19
C LEU A 93 2.22 -5.92 11.13
N GLY A 94 1.13 -5.27 10.70
CA GLY A 94 0.48 -4.18 11.40
C GLY A 94 -0.62 -4.58 12.39
N TRP A 95 -1.30 -5.73 12.22
CA TRP A 95 -2.51 -6.05 13.01
C TRP A 95 -2.29 -6.08 14.52
N LYS A 96 -1.13 -6.55 14.97
CA LYS A 96 -0.74 -6.66 16.39
C LYS A 96 0.03 -5.45 16.91
N ALA A 97 0.33 -4.46 16.07
CA ALA A 97 1.24 -3.35 16.40
C ALA A 97 0.83 -2.63 17.70
N ILE A 98 -0.47 -2.38 17.90
CA ILE A 98 -1.01 -1.72 19.09
C ILE A 98 -1.97 -2.63 19.86
N ALA A 99 -2.86 -3.34 19.16
CA ALA A 99 -3.82 -4.25 19.80
C ALA A 99 -3.14 -5.34 20.64
N GLY A 100 -1.96 -5.84 20.21
CA GLY A 100 -1.20 -6.85 20.95
C GLY A 100 -0.58 -6.33 22.24
N GLU A 101 -0.07 -5.09 22.23
CA GLU A 101 0.45 -4.43 23.43
C GLU A 101 -0.65 -4.05 24.42
N ARG A 102 -1.83 -3.71 23.90
CA ARG A 102 -3.02 -3.49 24.70
C ARG A 102 -3.48 -4.76 25.40
N GLU A 103 -3.57 -5.87 24.66
CA GLU A 103 -4.03 -7.15 25.19
C GLU A 103 -3.04 -7.77 26.20
N SER A 104 -1.73 -7.63 25.96
CA SER A 104 -0.70 -8.06 26.92
C SER A 104 -0.54 -7.13 28.12
N GLY A 105 -1.21 -5.97 28.14
CA GLY A 105 -1.08 -4.96 29.18
C GLY A 105 0.24 -4.17 29.16
N SER A 106 1.15 -4.48 28.24
CA SER A 106 2.46 -3.81 28.13
C SER A 106 2.35 -2.34 27.74
N ILE A 107 1.23 -1.94 27.12
CA ILE A 107 0.95 -0.54 26.79
C ILE A 107 0.96 0.37 28.02
N LYS A 108 0.62 -0.16 29.22
CA LYS A 108 0.65 0.61 30.48
C LYS A 108 2.07 0.93 30.94
N ILE A 109 3.03 0.05 30.65
CA ILE A 109 4.45 0.25 30.96
C ILE A 109 5.03 1.28 29.99
N LEU A 110 4.69 1.17 28.69
CA LEU A 110 5.08 2.17 27.69
C LEU A 110 4.57 3.58 28.00
N LEU A 111 3.33 3.69 28.50
CA LEU A 111 2.73 4.97 28.90
C LEU A 111 3.13 5.44 30.31
N SER A 112 3.82 4.62 31.10
CA SER A 112 4.44 5.07 32.36
C SER A 112 5.75 5.85 32.14
N LEU A 113 6.31 5.76 30.93
CA LEU A 113 7.37 6.63 30.44
C LEU A 113 6.74 7.89 29.83
N PRO A 114 7.47 9.00 29.68
CA PRO A 114 6.95 10.27 29.15
C PRO A 114 6.69 10.24 27.62
N HIS A 115 6.00 9.21 27.14
CA HIS A 115 5.59 9.04 25.75
C HIS A 115 4.09 9.31 25.62
N SER A 116 3.69 10.23 24.74
CA SER A 116 2.28 10.46 24.46
C SER A 116 1.70 9.30 23.63
N ARG A 117 0.38 9.11 23.70
CA ARG A 117 -0.30 8.10 22.86
C ARG A 117 -0.09 8.35 21.35
N LYS A 118 0.03 9.62 20.97
CA LYS A 118 0.31 10.05 19.58
C LYS A 118 1.71 9.67 19.15
N ASP A 119 2.68 9.82 20.06
CA ASP A 119 4.06 9.41 19.81
C ASP A 119 4.16 7.91 19.57
N VAL A 120 3.41 7.12 20.36
CA VAL A 120 3.36 5.67 20.20
C VAL A 120 2.77 5.28 18.84
N LEU A 121 1.64 5.89 18.43
CA LEU A 121 1.01 5.58 17.14
C LEU A 121 1.94 5.89 15.95
N LEU A 122 2.53 7.09 15.94
CA LEU A 122 3.43 7.50 14.85
C LEU A 122 4.73 6.70 14.87
N GLY A 123 5.29 6.43 16.05
CA GLY A 123 6.47 5.59 16.21
C GLY A 123 6.24 4.17 15.70
N LYS A 124 5.08 3.58 16.01
CA LYS A 124 4.66 2.27 15.50
C LYS A 124 4.52 2.28 13.98
N LEU A 125 3.89 3.31 13.42
CA LEU A 125 3.78 3.45 11.96
C LEU A 125 5.16 3.47 11.31
N ILE A 126 6.05 4.37 11.74
CA ILE A 126 7.40 4.50 11.19
C ILE A 126 8.20 3.20 11.35
N GLY A 127 8.14 2.58 12.54
CA GLY A 127 8.80 1.31 12.82
C GLY A 127 8.32 0.19 11.88
N ARG A 128 7.01 0.01 11.74
CA ARG A 128 6.42 -1.02 10.87
C ARG A 128 6.67 -0.76 9.39
N SER A 129 6.57 0.50 8.96
CA SER A 129 6.92 0.91 7.60
C SER A 129 8.38 0.63 7.29
N ALA A 130 9.30 0.88 8.23
CA ALA A 130 10.72 0.57 8.05
C ALA A 130 10.98 -0.95 7.98
N VAL A 131 10.30 -1.75 8.80
CA VAL A 131 10.38 -3.23 8.75
C VAL A 131 9.93 -3.75 7.39
N LEU A 132 8.77 -3.29 6.92
CA LEU A 132 8.24 -3.66 5.61
C LEU A 132 9.18 -3.23 4.48
N SER A 133 9.65 -1.98 4.50
CA SER A 133 10.58 -1.46 3.50
C SER A 133 11.88 -2.25 3.44
N LEU A 134 12.43 -2.64 4.60
CA LEU A 134 13.61 -3.49 4.67
C LEU A 134 13.34 -4.88 4.08
N SER A 135 12.19 -5.50 4.42
CA SER A 135 11.80 -6.80 3.88
C SER A 135 11.68 -6.77 2.37
N LEU A 136 10.99 -5.76 1.82
CA LEU A 136 10.86 -5.56 0.38
C LEU A 136 12.22 -5.33 -0.28
N THR A 137 13.04 -4.42 0.27
CA THR A 137 14.37 -4.13 -0.28
C THR A 137 15.23 -5.39 -0.34
N LEU A 138 15.26 -6.21 0.71
CA LEU A 138 15.99 -7.47 0.72
C LEU A 138 15.43 -8.46 -0.30
N GLY A 139 14.10 -8.60 -0.37
CA GLY A 139 13.44 -9.50 -1.32
C GLY A 139 13.74 -9.12 -2.77
N PHE A 140 13.57 -7.85 -3.12
CA PHE A 140 13.88 -7.31 -4.45
C PHE A 140 15.38 -7.40 -4.77
N ALA A 141 16.26 -7.04 -3.84
CA ALA A 141 17.70 -7.12 -4.08
C ALA A 141 18.17 -8.56 -4.34
N LEU A 142 17.67 -9.52 -3.58
CA LEU A 142 17.99 -10.93 -3.81
C LEU A 142 17.35 -11.46 -5.10
N ALA A 143 16.11 -11.07 -5.40
CA ALA A 143 15.45 -11.44 -6.65
C ALA A 143 16.19 -10.88 -7.87
N ALA A 144 16.65 -9.63 -7.82
CA ALA A 144 17.46 -9.00 -8.87
C ALA A 144 18.72 -9.81 -9.22
N VAL A 145 19.41 -10.37 -8.22
CA VAL A 145 20.57 -11.25 -8.46
C VAL A 145 20.17 -12.50 -9.24
N VAL A 146 19.03 -13.10 -8.88
CA VAL A 146 18.50 -14.30 -9.57
C VAL A 146 18.04 -13.96 -10.99
N VAL A 147 17.34 -12.84 -11.18
CA VAL A 147 16.93 -12.33 -12.49
C VAL A 147 18.16 -12.13 -13.37
N ALA A 148 19.18 -11.41 -12.89
CA ALA A 148 20.40 -11.17 -13.66
C ALA A 148 21.10 -12.48 -14.06
N ALA A 149 21.08 -13.49 -13.18
CA ALA A 149 21.66 -14.81 -13.45
C ALA A 149 20.86 -15.64 -14.47
N LEU A 150 19.51 -15.57 -14.41
CA LEU A 150 18.63 -16.41 -15.24
C LEU A 150 18.29 -15.76 -16.59
N MET A 151 18.19 -14.43 -16.63
CA MET A 151 17.65 -13.68 -17.78
C MET A 151 18.69 -12.77 -18.45
N GLY A 152 19.95 -12.78 -17.98
CA GLY A 152 21.07 -12.03 -18.55
C GLY A 152 21.11 -10.54 -18.20
N GLY A 153 19.97 -9.87 -18.09
CA GLY A 153 19.87 -8.46 -17.72
C GLY A 153 18.45 -7.91 -17.74
N PHE A 154 18.25 -6.76 -17.09
CA PHE A 154 16.99 -6.01 -17.02
C PHE A 154 17.30 -4.53 -16.80
N ASP A 155 16.32 -3.65 -17.04
CA ASP A 155 16.48 -2.23 -16.74
C ASP A 155 16.43 -1.99 -15.23
N VAL A 156 17.55 -1.52 -14.68
CA VAL A 156 17.69 -1.25 -13.25
C VAL A 156 16.85 -0.06 -12.81
N VAL A 157 16.62 0.93 -13.68
CA VAL A 157 15.81 2.11 -13.37
C VAL A 157 14.36 1.69 -13.16
N ASP A 158 13.78 0.94 -14.09
CA ASP A 158 12.39 0.45 -13.99
C ASP A 158 12.21 -0.46 -12.76
N TYR A 159 13.18 -1.34 -12.50
CA TYR A 159 13.14 -2.24 -11.35
C TYR A 159 13.24 -1.51 -10.00
N VAL A 160 14.09 -0.48 -9.92
CA VAL A 160 14.20 0.37 -8.72
C VAL A 160 12.95 1.25 -8.57
N GLY A 161 12.38 1.74 -9.67
CA GLY A 161 11.09 2.44 -9.70
C GLY A 161 9.98 1.57 -9.12
N LEU A 162 9.90 0.32 -9.57
CA LEU A 162 8.98 -0.70 -9.05
C LEU A 162 9.14 -0.91 -7.55
N LEU A 163 10.38 -1.07 -7.05
CA LEU A 163 10.64 -1.19 -5.61
C LEU A 163 10.20 0.07 -4.84
N GLY A 164 10.52 1.26 -5.34
CA GLY A 164 10.18 2.52 -4.70
C GLY A 164 8.67 2.69 -4.52
N VAL A 165 7.92 2.47 -5.59
CA VAL A 165 6.44 2.57 -5.58
C VAL A 165 5.82 1.46 -4.73
N SER A 166 6.39 0.25 -4.76
CA SER A 166 5.99 -0.88 -3.91
C SER A 166 6.15 -0.57 -2.42
N ILE A 167 7.21 0.15 -2.04
CA ILE A 167 7.41 0.62 -0.66
C ILE A 167 6.32 1.65 -0.27
N VAL A 168 6.06 2.65 -1.12
CA VAL A 168 5.02 3.67 -0.86
C VAL A 168 3.64 3.01 -0.70
N TYR A 169 3.32 2.06 -1.57
CA TYR A 169 2.10 1.27 -1.50
C TYR A 169 1.99 0.45 -0.22
N GLY A 170 3.08 -0.23 0.18
CA GLY A 170 3.13 -0.94 1.44
C GLY A 170 3.01 -0.05 2.67
N ILE A 171 3.50 1.19 2.62
CA ILE A 171 3.32 2.20 3.68
C ILE A 171 1.83 2.59 3.80
N ALA A 172 1.11 2.74 2.69
CA ALA A 172 -0.34 3.02 2.72
C ALA A 172 -1.11 1.91 3.45
N TYR A 173 -0.87 0.64 3.13
CA TYR A 173 -1.48 -0.48 3.86
C TYR A 173 -1.01 -0.61 5.30
N THR A 174 0.26 -0.29 5.59
CA THR A 174 0.78 -0.28 6.97
C THR A 174 0.08 0.79 7.80
N SER A 175 -0.19 1.96 7.21
CA SER A 175 -0.98 3.03 7.82
C SER A 175 -2.38 2.56 8.18
N ILE A 176 -3.10 1.95 7.24
CA ILE A 176 -4.43 1.36 7.48
C ILE A 176 -4.36 0.33 8.61
N ALA A 177 -3.37 -0.57 8.57
CA ALA A 177 -3.22 -1.65 9.54
C ALA A 177 -2.96 -1.12 10.97
N VAL A 178 -2.01 -0.19 11.12
CA VAL A 178 -1.65 0.40 12.41
C VAL A 178 -2.79 1.26 12.95
N ALA A 179 -3.45 2.05 12.09
CA ALA A 179 -4.63 2.83 12.46
C ALA A 179 -5.74 1.93 13.00
N LEU A 180 -6.13 0.88 12.27
CA LEU A 180 -7.17 -0.04 12.71
C LEU A 180 -6.76 -0.82 13.97
N SER A 181 -5.51 -1.27 14.07
CA SER A 181 -4.99 -1.91 15.29
C SER A 181 -5.17 -0.99 16.50
N SER A 182 -4.92 0.31 16.35
CA SER A 182 -5.11 1.30 17.41
C SER A 182 -6.57 1.46 17.85
N LEU A 183 -7.52 1.33 16.91
CA LEU A 183 -8.95 1.52 17.14
C LEU A 183 -9.65 0.28 17.73
N THR A 184 -8.96 -0.86 17.73
CA THR A 184 -9.51 -2.14 18.19
C THR A 184 -9.10 -2.45 19.63
N ARG A 185 -9.95 -3.21 20.34
CA ARG A 185 -9.74 -3.56 21.76
C ARG A 185 -9.01 -4.88 21.98
N SER A 186 -9.04 -5.80 21.02
CA SER A 186 -8.40 -7.12 21.09
C SER A 186 -7.73 -7.48 19.77
N THR A 187 -6.71 -8.33 19.82
CA THR A 187 -6.02 -8.80 18.61
C THR A 187 -6.92 -9.61 17.69
N THR A 188 -7.91 -10.32 18.22
CA THR A 188 -8.91 -11.03 17.42
C THR A 188 -9.73 -10.08 16.54
N ILE A 189 -10.23 -8.97 17.12
CA ILE A 189 -10.99 -7.97 16.36
C ILE A 189 -10.08 -7.25 15.36
N ALA A 190 -8.85 -6.94 15.75
CA ALA A 190 -7.85 -6.37 14.84
C ALA A 190 -7.62 -7.28 13.62
N GLY A 191 -7.50 -8.60 13.86
CA GLY A 191 -7.30 -9.60 12.79
C GLY A 191 -8.49 -9.70 11.85
N ALA A 192 -9.71 -9.73 12.40
CA ALA A 192 -10.92 -9.70 11.60
C ALA A 192 -11.04 -8.41 10.78
N ALA A 193 -10.66 -7.26 11.35
CA ALA A 193 -10.63 -5.99 10.63
C ALA A 193 -9.61 -6.00 9.48
N MET A 194 -8.40 -6.55 9.68
CA MET A 194 -7.43 -6.70 8.60
C MET A 194 -7.94 -7.60 7.48
N PHE A 195 -8.58 -8.72 7.81
CA PHE A 195 -9.21 -9.58 6.82
C PHE A 195 -10.30 -8.84 6.04
N GLY A 196 -11.13 -8.05 6.73
CA GLY A 196 -12.13 -7.19 6.11
C GLY A 196 -11.53 -6.16 5.15
N VAL A 197 -10.41 -5.52 5.51
CA VAL A 197 -9.67 -4.61 4.62
C VAL A 197 -9.18 -5.32 3.37
N PHE A 198 -8.60 -6.52 3.53
CA PHE A 198 -8.14 -7.30 2.39
C PHE A 198 -9.31 -7.66 1.46
N VAL A 199 -10.41 -8.19 1.99
CA VAL A 199 -11.60 -8.52 1.20
C VAL A 199 -12.19 -7.29 0.53
N LEU A 200 -12.25 -6.15 1.23
CA LEU A 200 -12.78 -4.91 0.69
C LEU A 200 -12.01 -4.46 -0.55
N PHE A 201 -10.68 -4.33 -0.46
CA PHE A 201 -9.90 -3.83 -1.59
C PHE A 201 -9.67 -4.90 -2.65
N TYR A 202 -9.24 -6.10 -2.24
CA TYR A 202 -8.85 -7.13 -3.21
C TYR A 202 -10.04 -7.82 -3.87
N VAL A 203 -11.15 -8.03 -3.16
CA VAL A 203 -12.33 -8.74 -3.73
C VAL A 203 -13.40 -7.75 -4.15
N VAL A 204 -13.89 -6.93 -3.22
CA VAL A 204 -15.06 -6.07 -3.47
C VAL A 204 -14.70 -4.95 -4.45
N TRP A 205 -13.59 -4.24 -4.23
CA TRP A 205 -13.21 -3.09 -5.04
C TRP A 205 -12.84 -3.48 -6.47
N ASN A 206 -12.02 -4.53 -6.65
CA ASN A 206 -11.70 -5.07 -7.97
C ASN A 206 -12.94 -5.59 -8.73
N SER A 207 -14.00 -5.97 -8.01
CA SER A 207 -15.26 -6.39 -8.63
C SER A 207 -16.17 -5.22 -9.03
N LEU A 208 -15.87 -3.97 -8.62
CA LEU A 208 -16.74 -2.81 -8.90
C LEU A 208 -16.87 -2.52 -10.39
N SER A 209 -15.79 -2.65 -11.17
CA SER A 209 -15.85 -2.45 -12.62
C SER A 209 -16.87 -3.38 -13.28
N THR A 210 -16.80 -4.67 -12.96
CA THR A 210 -17.76 -5.68 -13.45
C THR A 210 -19.17 -5.41 -12.92
N ALA A 211 -19.30 -5.09 -11.63
CA ALA A 211 -20.59 -4.82 -11.02
C ALA A 211 -21.29 -3.62 -11.66
N PHE A 212 -20.55 -2.53 -11.90
CA PHE A 212 -21.08 -1.32 -12.52
C PHE A 212 -21.45 -1.55 -13.99
N ARG A 213 -20.67 -2.34 -14.74
CA ARG A 213 -21.04 -2.75 -16.11
C ARG A 213 -22.33 -3.55 -16.12
N LEU A 214 -22.47 -4.52 -15.22
CA LEU A 214 -23.71 -5.30 -15.12
C LEU A 214 -24.93 -4.43 -14.73
N LEU A 215 -24.75 -3.37 -13.94
CA LEU A 215 -25.82 -2.43 -13.63
C LEU A 215 -26.17 -1.54 -14.82
N ALA A 216 -25.17 -1.14 -15.60
CA ALA A 216 -25.33 -0.40 -16.85
C ALA A 216 -26.12 -1.22 -17.88
N ASP A 217 -25.76 -2.49 -18.09
CA ASP A 217 -26.46 -3.44 -18.98
C ASP A 217 -27.92 -3.68 -18.56
N ARG A 218 -28.27 -3.37 -17.31
CA ARG A 218 -29.62 -3.49 -16.75
C ARG A 218 -30.39 -2.18 -16.76
N GLU A 219 -29.86 -1.14 -17.41
CA GLU A 219 -30.44 0.20 -17.51
C GLU A 219 -30.79 0.78 -16.12
N VAL A 220 -29.95 0.49 -15.11
CA VAL A 220 -30.14 1.02 -13.75
C VAL A 220 -29.78 2.50 -13.74
N LEU A 221 -30.65 3.32 -13.12
CA LEU A 221 -30.42 4.75 -12.95
C LEU A 221 -29.01 5.06 -12.46
N PHE A 222 -28.39 6.09 -13.06
CA PHE A 222 -27.02 6.57 -12.81
C PHE A 222 -25.88 5.72 -13.41
N PHE A 223 -26.15 4.55 -13.98
CA PHE A 223 -25.17 3.67 -14.63
C PHE A 223 -25.18 3.74 -16.15
N ASP A 224 -25.83 4.75 -16.73
CA ASP A 224 -25.89 4.93 -18.19
C ASP A 224 -24.49 4.97 -18.80
N THR A 225 -24.27 4.15 -19.84
CA THR A 225 -22.98 4.10 -20.53
C THR A 225 -22.77 5.34 -21.40
N VAL A 226 -21.51 5.65 -21.65
CA VAL A 226 -21.09 6.73 -22.55
C VAL A 226 -20.44 6.09 -23.77
N SER A 227 -20.91 6.42 -24.97
CA SER A 227 -20.29 5.94 -26.20
C SER A 227 -19.03 6.74 -26.53
N TYR A 228 -18.02 6.04 -27.05
CA TYR A 228 -16.81 6.64 -27.60
C TYR A 228 -16.38 5.87 -28.85
N THR A 229 -15.72 6.55 -29.77
CA THR A 229 -15.22 5.94 -31.01
C THR A 229 -13.73 5.66 -30.83
N THR A 230 -13.32 4.42 -31.10
CA THR A 230 -11.92 4.03 -31.15
C THR A 230 -11.64 3.28 -32.44
N GLU A 231 -10.40 3.34 -32.92
CA GLU A 231 -9.96 2.64 -34.10
C GLU A 231 -9.47 1.24 -33.71
N PHE A 232 -10.12 0.20 -34.25
CA PHE A 232 -9.67 -1.18 -34.07
C PHE A 232 -9.44 -1.82 -35.44
N GLN A 233 -8.21 -2.25 -35.70
CA GLN A 233 -7.79 -2.85 -36.98
C GLN A 233 -8.09 -1.99 -38.22
N GLY A 234 -7.92 -0.66 -38.13
CA GLY A 234 -8.18 0.24 -39.25
C GLY A 234 -9.66 0.54 -39.51
N GLN A 235 -10.56 0.11 -38.61
CA GLN A 235 -11.98 0.42 -38.66
C GLN A 235 -12.41 1.17 -37.40
N GLU A 236 -13.21 2.22 -37.57
CA GLU A 236 -13.84 2.92 -36.46
C GLU A 236 -14.91 2.02 -35.82
N VAL A 237 -14.70 1.68 -34.54
CA VAL A 237 -15.64 0.93 -33.72
C VAL A 237 -16.16 1.84 -32.64
N THR A 238 -17.49 1.92 -32.51
CA THR A 238 -18.13 2.60 -31.38
C THR A 238 -18.22 1.61 -30.23
N VAL A 239 -17.62 1.97 -29.10
CA VAL A 239 -17.58 1.19 -27.87
C VAL A 239 -18.27 1.98 -26.76
N GLU A 240 -18.80 1.27 -25.79
CA GLU A 240 -19.42 1.86 -24.61
C GLU A 240 -18.49 1.76 -23.40
N ARG A 241 -18.40 2.85 -22.63
CA ARG A 241 -17.68 2.90 -21.36
C ARG A 241 -18.61 3.28 -20.21
N LEU A 242 -18.14 3.04 -18.99
CA LEU A 242 -18.82 3.50 -17.78
C LEU A 242 -18.79 5.04 -17.67
N PRO A 243 -19.72 5.64 -16.88
CA PRO A 243 -19.69 7.06 -16.60
C PRO A 243 -18.47 7.45 -15.76
N GLU A 244 -18.05 8.72 -15.85
CA GLU A 244 -16.83 9.24 -15.22
C GLU A 244 -16.75 9.01 -13.71
N TRP A 245 -17.86 9.21 -13.01
CA TRP A 245 -17.92 9.02 -11.56
C TRP A 245 -17.61 7.57 -11.16
N ALA A 246 -17.95 6.59 -12.01
CA ALA A 246 -17.68 5.18 -11.75
C ALA A 246 -16.18 4.90 -11.80
N TYR A 247 -15.49 5.45 -12.81
CA TYR A 247 -14.03 5.40 -12.90
C TYR A 247 -13.36 6.13 -11.73
N PHE A 248 -13.89 7.26 -11.28
CA PHE A 248 -13.40 7.94 -10.08
C PHE A 248 -13.44 7.02 -8.85
N VAL A 249 -14.57 6.34 -8.62
CA VAL A 249 -14.70 5.39 -7.51
C VAL A 249 -13.75 4.21 -7.65
N ILE A 250 -13.67 3.59 -8.84
CA ILE A 250 -12.77 2.47 -9.08
C ILE A 250 -11.32 2.87 -8.79
N ASN A 251 -10.90 4.06 -9.22
CA ASN A 251 -9.54 4.56 -9.07
C ASN A 251 -9.10 4.85 -7.62
N LEU A 252 -10.06 5.04 -6.69
CA LEU A 252 -9.74 5.22 -5.27
C LEU A 252 -9.15 3.97 -4.61
N ASP A 253 -9.12 2.82 -5.29
CA ASP A 253 -8.38 1.63 -4.85
C ASP A 253 -6.89 1.94 -4.70
N PRO A 254 -6.26 1.67 -3.54
CA PRO A 254 -4.81 1.76 -3.41
C PRO A 254 -4.07 0.91 -4.46
N GLY A 255 -4.63 -0.23 -4.86
CA GLY A 255 -4.03 -1.13 -5.85
C GLY A 255 -4.03 -0.56 -7.28
N GLU A 256 -5.14 0.03 -7.72
CA GLU A 256 -5.18 0.78 -9.00
C GLU A 256 -4.24 1.98 -8.95
N ALA A 257 -4.21 2.71 -7.84
CA ALA A 257 -3.27 3.82 -7.66
C ALA A 257 -1.81 3.35 -7.72
N TYR A 258 -1.49 2.17 -7.18
CA TYR A 258 -0.17 1.57 -7.28
C TYR A 258 0.25 1.33 -8.74
N GLY A 259 -0.62 0.72 -9.55
CA GLY A 259 -0.35 0.49 -10.99
C GLY A 259 -0.11 1.79 -11.76
N ARG A 260 -0.94 2.82 -11.52
CA ARG A 260 -0.76 4.13 -12.17
C ARG A 260 0.49 4.87 -11.72
N VAL A 261 0.88 4.78 -10.46
CA VAL A 261 2.11 5.44 -10.02
C VAL A 261 3.34 4.79 -10.68
N LEU A 262 3.28 3.51 -11.07
CA LEU A 262 4.37 2.88 -11.80
C LEU A 262 4.60 3.48 -13.19
N THR A 263 3.58 4.01 -13.87
CA THR A 263 3.75 4.67 -15.17
C THR A 263 4.63 5.94 -15.08
N LEU A 264 4.72 6.55 -13.90
CA LEU A 264 5.55 7.73 -13.66
C LEU A 264 7.04 7.41 -13.49
N VAL A 265 7.37 6.16 -13.19
CA VAL A 265 8.74 5.75 -12.80
C VAL A 265 9.27 4.58 -13.61
N THR A 266 8.48 4.08 -14.57
CA THR A 266 8.87 2.98 -15.45
C THR A 266 8.48 3.27 -16.88
N ASP A 267 9.34 2.88 -17.82
CA ASP A 267 9.08 2.94 -19.27
C ASP A 267 8.59 1.59 -19.82
N VAL A 268 7.93 0.80 -18.97
CA VAL A 268 7.50 -0.56 -19.25
C VAL A 268 6.18 -0.57 -20.02
N ASP A 269 6.21 -1.08 -21.27
CA ASP A 269 5.08 -1.09 -22.19
C ASP A 269 3.80 -1.68 -21.57
N THR A 270 3.90 -2.83 -20.90
CA THR A 270 2.75 -3.49 -20.24
C THR A 270 2.11 -2.64 -19.15
N ILE A 271 2.88 -1.79 -18.48
CA ILE A 271 2.40 -0.85 -17.45
C ILE A 271 1.79 0.39 -18.12
N GLN A 272 2.44 0.91 -19.16
CA GLN A 272 1.95 2.08 -19.90
C GLN A 272 0.63 1.80 -20.64
N LEU A 273 0.47 0.58 -21.16
CA LEU A 273 -0.67 0.15 -21.96
C LEU A 273 -2.01 0.39 -21.25
N GLN A 274 -2.10 0.23 -19.93
CA GLN A 274 -3.33 0.52 -19.20
C GLN A 274 -3.71 2.01 -19.30
N SER A 275 -2.75 2.91 -19.13
CA SER A 275 -2.97 4.36 -19.19
C SER A 275 -3.34 4.81 -20.61
N GLU A 276 -2.70 4.21 -21.63
CA GLU A 276 -3.02 4.48 -23.03
C GLU A 276 -4.46 4.04 -23.39
N LEU A 277 -4.86 2.84 -22.94
CA LEU A 277 -6.23 2.35 -23.15
C LEU A 277 -7.25 3.27 -22.47
N ASP A 278 -6.97 3.74 -21.26
CA ASP A 278 -7.83 4.71 -20.57
C ASP A 278 -7.88 6.04 -21.33
N ALA A 279 -6.76 6.56 -21.81
CA ALA A 279 -6.75 7.80 -22.59
C ALA A 279 -7.61 7.69 -23.85
N GLN A 280 -7.55 6.56 -24.55
CA GLN A 280 -8.40 6.29 -25.73
C GLN A 280 -9.90 6.33 -25.38
N MET A 281 -10.30 5.79 -24.21
CA MET A 281 -11.69 5.83 -23.74
C MET A 281 -12.22 7.26 -23.51
N PHE A 282 -11.33 8.23 -23.28
CA PHE A 282 -11.65 9.63 -23.04
C PHE A 282 -11.29 10.56 -24.21
N GLY A 283 -11.05 10.00 -25.41
CA GLY A 283 -10.76 10.82 -26.60
C GLY A 283 -9.37 11.45 -26.61
N GLY A 284 -8.42 10.85 -25.88
CA GLY A 284 -7.02 11.26 -25.81
C GLY A 284 -6.65 12.10 -24.59
N GLU A 285 -7.61 12.67 -23.87
CA GLU A 285 -7.36 13.46 -22.65
C GLU A 285 -7.97 12.79 -21.42
N LEU A 286 -7.12 12.38 -20.47
CA LEU A 286 -7.56 11.77 -19.22
C LEU A 286 -8.16 12.81 -18.26
N PRO A 287 -9.35 12.54 -17.67
CA PRO A 287 -9.85 13.28 -16.52
C PRO A 287 -8.80 13.36 -15.41
N PHE A 288 -8.78 14.47 -14.66
CA PHE A 288 -7.72 14.72 -13.65
C PHE A 288 -7.55 13.59 -12.64
N PHE A 289 -8.62 12.86 -12.31
CA PHE A 289 -8.60 11.77 -11.34
C PHE A 289 -8.07 10.44 -11.90
N LEU A 290 -7.88 10.34 -13.23
CA LEU A 290 -7.21 9.22 -13.89
C LEU A 290 -5.78 9.57 -14.29
N GLN A 291 -5.34 10.81 -14.10
CA GLN A 291 -3.96 11.19 -14.40
C GLN A 291 -3.01 10.55 -13.40
N ASP A 292 -1.85 10.13 -13.90
CA ASP A 292 -0.88 9.33 -13.14
C ASP A 292 -0.38 10.04 -11.87
N TRP A 293 -0.19 11.37 -11.92
CA TRP A 293 0.19 12.16 -10.75
C TRP A 293 -0.89 12.18 -9.66
N PHE A 294 -2.16 12.05 -10.01
CA PHE A 294 -3.26 12.05 -9.05
C PHE A 294 -3.28 10.75 -8.25
N ALA A 295 -2.84 9.64 -8.84
CA ALA A 295 -2.69 8.37 -8.13
C ALA A 295 -1.71 8.48 -6.94
N LEU A 296 -0.67 9.33 -7.01
CA LEU A 296 0.18 9.64 -5.86
C LEU A 296 -0.61 10.27 -4.71
N LEU A 297 -1.56 11.17 -5.02
CA LEU A 297 -2.41 11.78 -4.01
C LEU A 297 -3.35 10.75 -3.36
N ILE A 298 -3.79 9.74 -4.11
CA ILE A 298 -4.60 8.64 -3.58
C ILE A 298 -3.77 7.82 -2.58
N LEU A 299 -2.52 7.47 -2.90
CA LEU A 299 -1.65 6.76 -1.95
C LEU A 299 -1.31 7.61 -0.72
N VAL A 300 -1.10 8.92 -0.89
CA VAL A 300 -0.92 9.86 0.23
C VAL A 300 -2.18 9.94 1.08
N PHE A 301 -3.36 9.99 0.46
CA PHE A 301 -4.64 9.97 1.15
C PHE A 301 -4.77 8.72 2.02
N TRP A 302 -4.51 7.53 1.48
CA TRP A 302 -4.56 6.27 2.22
C TRP A 302 -3.46 6.12 3.26
N THR A 303 -2.37 6.88 3.13
CA THR A 303 -1.33 6.95 4.17
C THR A 303 -1.71 7.89 5.31
N VAL A 304 -2.28 9.06 5.01
CA VAL A 304 -2.51 10.13 5.98
C VAL A 304 -3.86 9.99 6.68
N VAL A 305 -4.93 9.73 5.95
CA VAL A 305 -6.30 9.77 6.49
C VAL A 305 -6.53 8.71 7.58
N PRO A 306 -6.13 7.44 7.43
CA PRO A 306 -6.30 6.46 8.50
C PRO A 306 -5.58 6.87 9.79
N VAL A 307 -4.39 7.46 9.68
CA VAL A 307 -3.60 7.94 10.82
C VAL A 307 -4.27 9.13 11.48
N VAL A 308 -4.74 10.11 10.71
CA VAL A 308 -5.45 11.28 11.24
C VAL A 308 -6.72 10.85 11.98
N VAL A 309 -7.50 9.93 11.39
CA VAL A 309 -8.69 9.35 12.03
C VAL A 309 -8.34 8.63 13.33
N ALA A 310 -7.26 7.83 13.33
CA ALA A 310 -6.77 7.16 14.51
C ALA A 310 -6.35 8.16 15.61
N LEU A 311 -5.54 9.17 15.27
CA LEU A 311 -5.10 10.22 16.19
C LEU A 311 -6.29 10.97 16.82
N TYR A 312 -7.29 11.35 16.01
CA TYR A 312 -8.46 12.06 16.49
C TYR A 312 -9.31 11.22 17.46
N ARG A 313 -9.45 9.92 17.17
CA ARG A 313 -10.26 9.01 18.00
C ARG A 313 -9.52 8.58 19.27
N PHE A 314 -8.19 8.49 19.24
CA PHE A 314 -7.36 8.10 20.37
C PHE A 314 -7.41 9.12 21.54
N ASP A 315 -7.68 10.38 21.23
CA ASP A 315 -7.87 11.46 22.20
C ASP A 315 -9.24 11.40 22.91
N ARG A 316 -10.21 10.65 22.37
CA ARG A 316 -11.61 10.62 22.85
C ARG A 316 -12.03 9.34 23.55
N VAL A 317 -11.18 8.31 23.53
CA VAL A 317 -11.48 7.03 24.17
C VAL A 317 -10.65 6.90 25.44
N ASP A 318 -11.33 7.07 26.58
CA ASP A 318 -10.81 6.65 27.89
C ASP A 318 -10.65 5.12 27.89
N LEU A 319 -9.51 4.67 28.41
CA LEU A 319 -9.11 3.26 28.48
C LEU A 319 -9.27 2.74 29.90
#